data_AF-A0A963NAA3-F1
#
_entry.id   AF-A0A963NAA3-F1
#
_cell.length_a   1.000
_cell.length_b   1.000
_cell.length_c   1.000
_cell.angle_alpha   90.00
_cell.angle_beta   90.00
_cell.angle_gamma   90.00
#
_symmetry.space_group_name_H-M   'P 1'
#
loop_
_entity.id
_entity.type
_entity.pdbx_description
1 polymer ?
#
loop_
_entity_poly.entity_id
_entity_poly.type
_entity_poly.pdbx_seq_one_letter_code
_entity_poly.pdbx_strand_id
1 'polypeptide(L)'
;MKRAMLTGVALLALVSGEALAACGAPYMSEADVKTLLAGNTVCSPRNCSAGSCEWQEQHRGGPAGGELWDYKRGPGNTMDPEKKVGTWSITSSGGLVGAGKVTHSYKSGAFVYNVKEDGGNHSFCGANGEFTFSVKSGSVGC
;
A
#
# COMPACT_ATOMS: atom_id res chain seq x y z
N MET A 1 20.58 67.39 8.54
CA MET A 1 20.77 66.24 9.47
C MET A 1 20.33 64.97 8.76
N LYS A 2 21.19 63.94 8.77
CA LYS A 2 20.99 62.62 8.14
C LYS A 2 19.85 61.86 8.84
N ARG A 3 19.00 61.16 8.08
CA ARG A 3 18.32 59.94 8.53
C ARG A 3 18.23 58.95 7.37
N ALA A 4 19.06 57.91 7.43
CA ALA A 4 18.91 56.70 6.65
C ALA A 4 17.90 55.80 7.37
N MET A 5 16.99 55.17 6.63
CA MET A 5 16.32 53.94 7.08
C MET A 5 16.30 52.97 5.91
N LEU A 6 17.11 51.92 6.05
CA LEU A 6 17.15 50.73 5.20
C LEU A 6 15.90 49.89 5.51
N THR A 7 14.99 49.77 4.55
CA THR A 7 13.84 48.88 4.66
C THR A 7 14.25 47.51 4.10
N GLY A 8 14.58 46.58 4.99
CA GLY A 8 14.91 45.20 4.64
C GLY A 8 13.66 44.41 4.26
N VAL A 9 13.67 43.81 3.06
CA VAL A 9 12.65 42.84 2.63
C VAL A 9 13.03 41.47 3.20
N ALA A 10 12.23 40.95 4.12
CA ALA A 10 12.37 39.59 4.62
C ALA A 10 11.77 38.60 3.61
N LEU A 11 12.60 37.73 3.02
CA LEU A 11 12.11 36.57 2.25
C LEU A 11 11.58 35.51 3.23
N LEU A 12 10.27 35.30 3.21
CA LEU A 12 9.63 34.12 3.80
C LEU A 12 9.80 32.95 2.81
N ALA A 13 10.82 32.12 3.02
CA ALA A 13 10.88 30.81 2.40
C ALA A 13 9.83 29.91 3.08
N LEU A 14 8.67 29.76 2.43
CA LEU A 14 7.72 28.70 2.73
C LEU A 14 8.35 27.37 2.30
N VAL A 15 9.09 26.74 3.20
CA VAL A 15 9.42 25.32 3.05
C VAL A 15 8.15 24.57 3.42
N SER A 16 7.32 24.28 2.41
CA SER A 16 6.28 23.28 2.52
C SER A 16 6.95 21.95 2.87
N GLY A 17 6.85 21.55 4.14
CA GLY A 17 7.18 20.19 4.54
C GLY A 17 6.11 19.28 3.97
N GLU A 18 6.44 18.52 2.93
CA GLU A 18 5.63 17.41 2.46
C GLU A 18 5.44 16.45 3.64
N ALA A 19 4.26 16.46 4.26
CA ALA A 19 3.91 15.50 5.30
C ALA A 19 3.74 14.13 4.64
N LEU A 20 4.85 13.42 4.43
CA LEU A 20 4.82 11.97 4.20
C LEU A 20 4.22 11.37 5.48
N ALA A 21 2.97 10.92 5.39
CA ALA A 21 2.30 10.19 6.48
C ALA A 21 3.23 9.05 6.94
N ALA A 22 3.46 9.02 8.26
CA ALA A 22 4.60 8.32 8.84
C ALA A 22 4.35 6.81 8.86
N CYS A 23 4.88 6.14 7.84
CA CYS A 23 5.22 4.72 7.94
C CYS A 23 5.97 4.50 9.25
N GLY A 24 5.35 3.78 10.18
CA GLY A 24 5.84 3.62 11.55
C GLY A 24 5.36 2.30 12.14
N ALA A 25 6.00 1.89 13.22
CA ALA A 25 5.58 0.71 13.99
C ALA A 25 4.14 0.89 14.53
N PRO A 26 3.42 -0.21 14.81
CA PRO A 26 3.87 -1.59 14.73
C PRO A 26 3.72 -2.23 13.34
N TYR A 27 4.72 -3.00 12.94
CA TYR A 27 4.70 -3.78 11.70
C TYR A 27 4.34 -5.24 11.99
N MET A 28 3.58 -5.85 11.09
CA MET A 28 3.19 -7.25 11.17
C MET A 28 4.40 -8.17 10.96
N SER A 29 4.37 -9.32 11.63
CA SER A 29 5.38 -10.36 11.42
C SER A 29 5.29 -10.95 10.02
N GLU A 30 6.38 -11.53 9.52
CA GLU A 30 6.36 -12.24 8.23
C GLU A 30 5.26 -13.31 8.18
N ALA A 31 5.09 -14.09 9.25
CA ALA A 31 4.08 -15.15 9.32
C ALA A 31 2.65 -14.61 9.24
N ASP A 32 2.39 -13.48 9.91
CA ASP A 32 1.06 -12.86 9.90
C ASP A 32 0.74 -12.28 8.53
N VAL A 33 1.72 -11.65 7.86
CA VAL A 33 1.53 -11.13 6.49
C VAL A 33 1.26 -12.26 5.50
N LYS A 34 1.96 -13.39 5.62
CA LYS A 34 1.70 -14.58 4.79
C LYS A 34 0.27 -15.08 4.95
N THR A 35 -0.24 -15.09 6.17
CA THR A 35 -1.61 -15.51 6.47
C THR A 35 -2.65 -14.48 6.00
N LEU A 36 -2.35 -13.19 6.17
CA LEU A 36 -3.24 -12.09 5.80
C LEU A 36 -3.47 -12.03 4.28
N LEU A 37 -2.42 -12.15 3.49
CA LEU A 37 -2.50 -11.92 2.04
C LEU A 37 -2.84 -13.19 1.26
N ALA A 38 -2.20 -14.33 1.55
CA ALA A 38 -2.29 -15.49 0.67
C ALA A 38 -3.73 -15.97 0.47
N GLY A 39 -4.19 -16.00 -0.78
CA GLY A 39 -5.52 -16.46 -1.17
C GLY A 39 -6.64 -15.45 -0.89
N ASN A 40 -6.33 -14.24 -0.42
CA ASN A 40 -7.31 -13.21 -0.10
C ASN A 40 -7.28 -12.04 -1.10
N THR A 41 -8.30 -11.19 -1.01
CA THR A 41 -8.38 -9.95 -1.79
C THR A 41 -8.14 -8.75 -0.90
N VAL A 42 -7.27 -7.85 -1.35
CA VAL A 42 -6.99 -6.57 -0.70
C VAL A 42 -7.76 -5.45 -1.38
N CYS A 43 -8.51 -4.71 -0.58
CA CYS A 43 -9.38 -3.62 -0.97
C CYS A 43 -8.80 -2.29 -0.48
N SER A 44 -8.54 -1.36 -1.39
CA SER A 44 -8.06 -0.03 -1.04
C SER A 44 -8.86 1.08 -1.73
N PRO A 45 -9.13 2.19 -1.04
CA PRO A 45 -8.80 2.43 0.37
C PRO A 45 -9.57 1.50 1.31
N ARG A 46 -9.19 1.45 2.60
CA ARG A 46 -9.86 0.60 3.60
C ARG A 46 -11.38 0.73 3.50
N ASN A 47 -12.08 -0.41 3.55
CA ASN A 47 -13.54 -0.51 3.55
C ASN A 47 -14.22 0.10 2.30
N CYS A 48 -13.47 0.33 1.23
CA CYS A 48 -14.08 0.61 -0.07
C CYS A 48 -14.96 -0.57 -0.53
N SER A 49 -15.87 -0.29 -1.46
CA SER A 49 -16.77 -1.29 -2.04
C SER A 49 -17.02 -0.98 -3.51
N ALA A 50 -16.94 -1.98 -4.37
CA ALA A 50 -17.14 -1.85 -5.81
C ALA A 50 -16.32 -0.67 -6.40
N GLY A 51 -16.99 0.26 -7.08
CA GLY A 51 -16.35 1.37 -7.80
C GLY A 51 -15.76 2.47 -6.90
N SER A 52 -15.92 2.41 -5.57
CA SER A 52 -15.23 3.34 -4.66
C SER A 52 -13.83 2.87 -4.29
N CYS A 53 -13.45 1.64 -4.68
CA CYS A 53 -12.09 1.16 -4.54
C CYS A 53 -11.20 1.74 -5.63
N GLU A 54 -10.04 2.24 -5.24
CA GLU A 54 -8.96 2.58 -6.15
C GLU A 54 -8.36 1.32 -6.78
N TRP A 55 -8.28 0.24 -6.00
CA TRP A 55 -7.83 -1.07 -6.46
C TRP A 55 -8.39 -2.21 -5.60
N GLN A 56 -8.54 -3.37 -6.24
CA GLN A 56 -9.04 -4.60 -5.65
C GLN A 56 -8.16 -5.77 -6.10
N GLU A 57 -7.11 -6.07 -5.34
CA GLU A 57 -6.09 -7.02 -5.78
C GLU A 57 -6.18 -8.35 -5.04
N GLN A 58 -6.23 -9.43 -5.80
CA GLN A 58 -6.22 -10.80 -5.30
C GLN A 58 -4.79 -11.33 -5.26
N HIS A 59 -4.37 -11.81 -4.09
CA HIS A 59 -3.08 -12.43 -3.84
C HIS A 59 -3.18 -13.93 -4.05
N ARG A 60 -3.37 -14.35 -5.30
CA ARG A 60 -3.47 -15.76 -5.68
C ARG A 60 -2.13 -16.45 -5.55
N GLY A 61 -2.08 -17.63 -4.96
CA GLY A 61 -0.85 -18.42 -4.84
C GLY A 61 -0.64 -18.96 -3.43
N GLY A 62 0.64 -19.13 -3.07
CA GLY A 62 1.05 -19.71 -1.80
C GLY A 62 1.39 -18.67 -0.74
N PRO A 63 1.77 -19.09 0.47
CA PRO A 63 2.00 -18.21 1.62
C PRO A 63 3.02 -17.11 1.33
N ALA A 64 4.07 -17.41 0.57
CA ALA A 64 5.20 -16.51 0.34
C ALA A 64 5.14 -15.77 -1.01
N GLY A 65 4.10 -15.98 -1.83
CA GLY A 65 4.01 -15.32 -3.13
C GLY A 65 3.12 -16.02 -4.14
N GLY A 66 2.92 -15.33 -5.25
CA GLY A 66 2.13 -15.82 -6.38
C GLY A 66 1.78 -14.71 -7.37
N GLU A 67 0.58 -14.80 -7.93
CA GLU A 67 0.06 -13.87 -8.93
C GLU A 67 -0.81 -12.80 -8.29
N LEU A 68 -0.71 -11.57 -8.80
CA LEU A 68 -1.66 -10.50 -8.49
C LEU A 68 -2.69 -10.40 -9.60
N TRP A 69 -3.96 -10.46 -9.22
CA TRP A 69 -5.08 -10.30 -10.13
C TRP A 69 -5.95 -9.14 -9.68
N ASP A 70 -6.29 -8.23 -10.58
CA ASP A 70 -7.24 -7.16 -10.33
C ASP A 70 -8.66 -7.70 -10.53
N TYR A 71 -9.47 -7.69 -9.45
CA TYR A 71 -10.84 -8.20 -9.45
C TYR A 71 -11.72 -7.51 -10.48
N LYS A 72 -11.52 -6.20 -10.70
CA LYS A 72 -12.33 -5.39 -11.62
C LYS A 72 -13.83 -5.52 -11.31
N ARG A 73 -14.63 -6.00 -12.27
CA ARG A 73 -16.06 -6.30 -12.10
C ARG A 73 -16.35 -7.80 -11.87
N GLY A 74 -15.30 -8.58 -11.64
CA GLY A 74 -15.38 -9.99 -11.26
C GLY A 74 -15.34 -10.99 -12.42
N PRO A 75 -15.28 -12.29 -12.08
CA PRO A 75 -15.22 -13.37 -13.05
C PRO A 75 -16.43 -13.38 -13.99
N GLY A 76 -16.17 -13.53 -15.29
CA GLY A 76 -17.22 -13.63 -16.31
C GLY A 76 -17.85 -12.30 -16.73
N ASN A 77 -17.43 -11.16 -16.17
CA ASN A 77 -17.85 -9.86 -16.68
C ASN A 77 -17.22 -9.60 -18.05
N THR A 78 -18.02 -9.36 -19.08
CA THR A 78 -17.50 -9.18 -20.46
C THR A 78 -16.93 -7.79 -20.72
N MET A 79 -17.26 -6.80 -19.88
CA MET A 79 -16.84 -5.41 -20.06
C MET A 79 -15.55 -5.10 -19.31
N ASP A 80 -15.39 -5.68 -18.12
CA ASP A 80 -14.19 -5.49 -17.30
C ASP A 80 -13.89 -6.77 -16.49
N PRO A 81 -13.47 -7.85 -17.18
CA PRO A 81 -13.18 -9.12 -16.56
C PRO A 81 -11.93 -9.02 -15.70
N GLU A 82 -11.90 -9.84 -14.66
CA GLU A 82 -10.71 -10.04 -13.84
C GLU A 82 -9.44 -10.29 -14.67
N LYS A 83 -8.32 -9.70 -14.25
CA LYS A 83 -7.08 -9.74 -15.02
C LYS A 83 -5.84 -9.88 -14.13
N LYS A 84 -4.91 -10.74 -14.52
CA LYS A 84 -3.56 -10.75 -13.96
C LYS A 84 -2.85 -9.42 -14.24
N VAL A 85 -2.45 -8.72 -13.17
CA VAL A 85 -1.74 -7.44 -13.23
C VAL A 85 -0.27 -7.54 -12.84
N GLY A 86 0.11 -8.61 -12.14
CA GLY A 86 1.49 -8.78 -11.69
C GLY A 86 1.74 -10.06 -10.92
N THR A 87 2.76 -10.02 -10.07
CA THR A 87 3.10 -11.04 -9.08
C THR A 87 3.36 -10.39 -7.74
N TRP A 88 3.33 -11.20 -6.68
CA TRP A 88 3.68 -10.75 -5.33
C TRP A 88 4.60 -11.75 -4.66
N SER A 89 5.38 -11.27 -3.70
CA SER A 89 6.20 -12.11 -2.82
C SER A 89 6.29 -11.52 -1.42
N ILE A 90 6.48 -12.37 -0.42
CA ILE A 90 6.75 -12.00 0.97
C ILE A 90 8.12 -12.53 1.35
N THR A 91 8.93 -11.64 1.93
CA THR A 91 10.23 -11.97 2.51
C THR A 91 10.33 -11.36 3.90
N SER A 92 11.33 -11.77 4.68
CA SER A 92 11.68 -11.07 5.91
C SER A 92 12.15 -9.64 5.60
N SER A 93 11.77 -8.68 6.45
CA SER A 93 12.27 -7.31 6.37
C SER A 93 13.68 -7.25 6.97
N GLY A 94 14.69 -7.18 6.10
CA GLY A 94 16.10 -7.13 6.54
C GLY A 94 16.47 -5.92 7.41
N GLY A 95 15.63 -4.89 7.47
CA GLY A 95 15.80 -3.71 8.30
C GLY A 95 14.90 -3.65 9.55
N LEU A 96 13.96 -4.58 9.70
CA LEU A 96 13.00 -4.64 10.81
C LEU A 96 12.85 -6.10 11.24
N VAL A 97 13.52 -6.47 12.33
CA VAL A 97 13.62 -7.87 12.77
C VAL A 97 12.23 -8.52 12.89
N GLY A 98 12.01 -9.56 12.09
CA GLY A 98 10.77 -10.36 12.10
C GLY A 98 9.60 -9.77 11.30
N ALA A 99 9.67 -8.53 10.84
CA ALA A 99 8.58 -7.91 10.08
C ALA A 99 8.48 -8.48 8.66
N GLY A 100 7.25 -8.58 8.14
CA GLY A 100 6.99 -9.02 6.77
C GLY A 100 7.21 -7.89 5.75
N LYS A 101 7.94 -8.21 4.68
CA LYS A 101 8.16 -7.31 3.53
C LYS A 101 7.49 -7.88 2.29
N VAL A 102 6.49 -7.17 1.78
CA VAL A 102 5.73 -7.51 0.58
C VAL A 102 6.36 -6.81 -0.61
N THR A 103 6.56 -7.53 -1.71
CA THR A 103 6.92 -6.94 -3.00
C THR A 103 5.82 -7.23 -4.00
N HIS A 104 5.19 -6.17 -4.52
CA HIS A 104 4.26 -6.25 -5.65
C HIS A 104 5.01 -5.88 -6.93
N SER A 105 5.07 -6.81 -7.88
CA SER A 105 5.78 -6.65 -9.14
C SER A 105 4.77 -6.56 -10.28
N TYR A 106 4.64 -5.37 -10.85
CA TYR A 106 3.81 -5.09 -12.02
C TYR A 106 4.69 -4.88 -13.25
N LYS A 107 4.07 -4.74 -14.42
CA LYS A 107 4.79 -4.38 -15.64
C LYS A 107 5.51 -3.02 -15.53
N SER A 108 4.97 -2.09 -14.74
CA SER A 108 5.53 -0.75 -14.53
C SER A 108 6.72 -0.72 -13.57
N GLY A 109 6.94 -1.78 -12.78
CA GLY A 109 7.99 -1.83 -11.79
C GLY A 109 7.58 -2.64 -10.56
N ALA A 110 8.50 -2.73 -9.60
CA ALA A 110 8.28 -3.38 -8.33
C ALA A 110 8.13 -2.35 -7.21
N PHE A 111 7.16 -2.59 -6.32
CA PHE A 111 6.87 -1.76 -5.16
C PHE A 111 7.01 -2.61 -3.91
N VAL A 112 7.74 -2.09 -2.94
CA VAL A 112 8.14 -2.83 -1.74
C VAL A 112 7.56 -2.12 -0.52
N TYR A 113 6.89 -2.91 0.32
CA TYR A 113 6.16 -2.42 1.49
C TYR A 113 6.45 -3.29 2.70
N ASN A 114 6.55 -2.67 3.88
CA ASN A 114 6.22 -3.36 5.13
C ASN A 114 4.70 -3.30 5.33
N VAL A 115 4.13 -4.23 6.08
CA VAL A 115 2.70 -4.20 6.42
C VAL A 115 2.54 -3.76 7.87
N LYS A 116 1.76 -2.71 8.09
CA LYS A 116 1.38 -2.23 9.41
C LYS A 116 0.02 -2.78 9.80
N GLU A 117 -0.16 -3.09 11.07
CA GLU A 117 -1.46 -3.38 11.69
C GLU A 117 -1.61 -2.48 12.92
N ASP A 118 -2.76 -1.81 13.06
CA ASP A 118 -3.01 -0.87 14.15
C ASP A 118 -4.47 -0.89 14.57
N GLY A 119 -4.80 -1.71 15.57
CA GLY A 119 -6.16 -1.85 16.08
C GLY A 119 -7.12 -2.46 15.04
N GLY A 120 -6.65 -3.47 14.30
CA GLY A 120 -7.36 -4.14 13.20
C GLY A 120 -7.26 -3.42 11.86
N ASN A 121 -6.51 -2.31 11.80
CA ASN A 121 -6.34 -1.53 10.59
C ASN A 121 -5.03 -1.84 9.88
N HIS A 122 -5.10 -2.35 8.65
CA HIS A 122 -3.92 -2.68 7.85
C HIS A 122 -3.50 -1.57 6.87
N SER A 123 -2.20 -1.37 6.69
CA SER A 123 -1.68 -0.50 5.64
C SER A 123 -0.38 -1.03 5.03
N PHE A 124 -0.18 -0.74 3.74
CA PHE A 124 1.10 -0.92 3.08
C PHE A 124 1.96 0.32 3.28
N CYS A 125 3.13 0.15 3.89
CA CYS A 125 4.06 1.23 4.22
C CYS A 125 5.33 1.10 3.38
N GLY A 126 5.59 2.04 2.47
CA GLY A 126 6.76 2.01 1.58
C GLY A 126 7.25 3.39 1.18
N ALA A 127 8.19 3.44 0.22
CA ALA A 127 8.81 4.70 -0.23
C ALA A 127 7.80 5.70 -0.81
N ASN A 128 6.66 5.22 -1.30
CA ASN A 128 5.62 6.04 -1.92
C ASN A 128 4.50 6.45 -0.95
N GLY A 129 4.67 6.19 0.35
CA GLY A 129 3.70 6.53 1.39
C GLY A 129 3.01 5.33 2.04
N GLU A 130 1.95 5.63 2.77
CA GLU A 130 1.11 4.67 3.48
C GLU A 130 -0.24 4.50 2.76
N PHE A 131 -0.59 3.26 2.42
CA PHE A 131 -1.82 2.91 1.71
C PHE A 131 -2.69 2.02 2.57
N THR A 132 -3.81 2.55 3.06
CA THR A 132 -4.72 1.79 3.93
C THR A 132 -5.54 0.78 3.15
N PHE A 133 -5.74 -0.41 3.72
CA PHE A 133 -6.55 -1.43 3.06
C PHE A 133 -7.35 -2.28 4.05
N SER A 134 -8.37 -2.96 3.53
CA SER A 134 -9.09 -4.06 4.19
C SER A 134 -8.91 -5.36 3.40
N VAL A 135 -9.07 -6.50 4.07
CA VAL A 135 -8.94 -7.82 3.44
C VAL A 135 -10.30 -8.50 3.37
N LYS A 136 -10.63 -9.07 2.22
CA LYS A 136 -11.75 -9.99 2.01
C LYS A 136 -11.21 -11.40 1.89
N SER A 137 -11.84 -12.33 2.59
CA SER A 137 -11.44 -13.73 2.52
C SER A 137 -11.76 -14.30 1.12
N GLY A 138 -10.76 -14.90 0.49
CA GLY A 138 -10.89 -15.48 -0.85
C GLY A 138 -10.73 -14.47 -2.00
N SER A 139 -10.81 -15.02 -3.22
CA SER A 139 -10.80 -14.31 -4.49
C SER A 139 -12.17 -13.70 -4.83
N VAL A 140 -12.60 -12.73 -4.04
CA VAL A 140 -13.91 -12.07 -4.13
C VAL A 140 -13.76 -10.56 -4.28
N GLY A 141 -14.80 -9.89 -4.74
CA GLY A 141 -14.83 -8.43 -4.82
C GLY A 141 -14.89 -7.75 -3.46
N CYS A 142 -14.40 -6.52 -3.46
CA CYS A 142 -14.79 -5.48 -2.53
C CYS A 142 -16.17 -4.95 -2.97
#